data_AF-A0AAV0NES8-F1
#
_entry.id   AF-A0AAV0NES8-F1
#
_cell.length_a   1.000
_cell.length_b   1.000
_cell.length_c   1.000
_cell.angle_alpha   90.00
_cell.angle_beta   90.00
_cell.angle_gamma   90.00
#
_symmetry.space_group_name_H-M   'P 1'
#
loop_
_entity.id
_entity.type
_entity.pdbx_description
1 polymer ?
#
loop_
_entity_poly.entity_id
_entity_poly.type
_entity_poly.pdbx_seq_one_letter_code
_entity_poly.pdbx_strand_id
1 'polypeptide(L)'
;MADYHFVYKDVEGASTQWDDIQRKLGNLPEKPPAFKPAPFTPAPDGDSIPKDKAWIDEKNEDELEELEDDLDDDRFLEEYRKKRLAEMKETVKIAKFGSVVPISGSDFVREVSQAPPEVWVVVLLYKDGYQECGVLLRCLEELATKYPATKFVKIISTDCIPNYPDRNLPTLLVYNNSAVKANYVGLRSFGRRCTPESKFCI
;
A
#
# COMPACT_ATOMS: atom_id res chain seq x y z
N MET A 1 20.63 -20.27 -33.40
CA MET A 1 19.79 -20.38 -32.18
C MET A 1 20.66 -21.03 -31.13
N ALA A 2 21.14 -20.26 -30.15
CA ALA A 2 21.84 -20.82 -28.99
C ALA A 2 20.80 -20.96 -27.87
N ASP A 3 20.54 -22.21 -27.47
CA ASP A 3 19.66 -22.56 -26.36
C ASP A 3 20.45 -22.37 -25.06
N TYR A 4 20.19 -21.27 -24.35
CA TYR A 4 20.82 -20.98 -23.07
C TYR A 4 19.97 -21.61 -21.95
N HIS A 5 20.39 -22.80 -21.50
CA HIS A 5 19.88 -23.38 -20.25
C HIS A 5 20.65 -22.79 -19.06
N PHE A 6 20.03 -21.85 -18.35
CA PHE A 6 20.57 -21.29 -17.11
C PHE A 6 20.36 -22.29 -15.96
N VAL A 7 21.45 -22.79 -15.37
CA VAL A 7 21.42 -23.53 -14.10
C VAL A 7 21.87 -22.57 -13.00
N TYR A 8 20.95 -22.16 -12.14
CA TYR A 8 21.28 -21.38 -10.94
C TYR A 8 21.96 -22.28 -9.90
N LYS A 9 23.09 -21.82 -9.36
CA LYS A 9 23.77 -22.41 -8.20
C LYS A 9 23.57 -21.50 -6.99
N ASP A 10 22.91 -22.00 -5.95
CA ASP A 10 22.89 -21.37 -4.64
C ASP A 10 24.03 -21.85 -3.74
N VAL A 11 24.29 -21.07 -2.69
CA VAL A 11 25.52 -21.01 -1.88
C VAL A 11 25.74 -22.22 -0.95
N GLU A 12 24.81 -23.18 -0.87
CA GLU A 12 24.89 -24.31 0.08
C GLU A 12 24.75 -25.70 -0.57
N GLY A 13 25.58 -25.98 -1.57
CA GLY A 13 25.88 -27.37 -1.97
C GLY A 13 24.71 -28.10 -2.65
N ALA A 14 24.57 -27.86 -3.94
CA ALA A 14 23.59 -28.45 -4.85
C ALA A 14 23.42 -29.98 -4.72
N SER A 15 22.17 -30.44 -4.60
CA SER A 15 21.73 -31.66 -5.30
C SER A 15 20.82 -31.23 -6.44
N THR A 16 21.11 -31.67 -7.65
CA THR A 16 20.18 -31.49 -8.78
C THR A 16 19.05 -32.51 -8.64
N GLN A 17 17.90 -32.27 -9.32
CA GLN A 17 16.84 -33.28 -9.38
C GLN A 17 17.34 -34.65 -9.88
N TRP A 18 18.41 -34.65 -10.70
CA TRP A 18 19.06 -35.87 -11.18
C TRP A 18 19.79 -36.63 -10.06
N ASP A 19 20.47 -35.93 -9.14
CA ASP A 19 21.19 -36.55 -8.01
C ASP A 19 20.21 -37.22 -7.03
N ASP A 20 19.05 -36.59 -6.80
CA ASP A 20 18.03 -37.14 -5.89
C ASP A 20 17.33 -38.37 -6.50
N ILE A 21 17.14 -38.40 -7.83
CA ILE A 21 16.65 -39.58 -8.56
C ILE A 21 17.68 -40.71 -8.50
N GLN A 22 18.99 -40.44 -8.64
CA GLN A 22 20.02 -41.47 -8.57
C GLN A 22 20.23 -42.04 -7.15
N ARG A 23 20.07 -41.24 -6.10
CA ARG A 23 20.02 -41.75 -4.71
C ARG A 23 18.80 -42.64 -4.49
N LYS A 24 17.63 -42.25 -5.00
CA LYS A 24 16.39 -43.06 -4.89
C LYS A 24 16.51 -44.41 -5.63
N LEU A 25 17.27 -44.43 -6.73
CA LEU A 25 17.57 -45.64 -7.50
C LEU A 25 18.74 -46.46 -6.93
N GLY A 26 19.38 -46.02 -5.83
CA GLY A 26 20.45 -46.74 -5.14
C GLY A 26 21.84 -46.65 -5.77
N ASN A 27 22.03 -45.79 -6.77
CA ASN A 27 23.30 -45.66 -7.51
C ASN A 27 24.28 -44.67 -6.87
N LEU A 28 23.84 -43.87 -5.90
CA LEU A 28 24.65 -42.82 -5.26
C LEU A 28 24.48 -42.86 -3.73
N PRO A 29 25.54 -42.65 -2.93
CA PRO A 29 25.46 -42.63 -1.47
C PRO A 29 24.58 -41.51 -0.91
N GLU A 30 24.01 -41.73 0.28
CA GLU A 30 23.14 -40.78 0.97
C GLU A 30 23.89 -39.49 1.38
N LYS A 31 23.20 -38.34 1.28
CA LYS A 31 23.79 -37.03 1.59
C LYS A 31 24.01 -36.88 3.10
N PRO A 32 25.15 -36.32 3.55
CA PRO A 32 25.35 -36.03 4.97
C PRO A 32 24.26 -35.09 5.49
N PRO A 33 23.83 -35.25 6.76
CA PRO A 33 22.80 -34.41 7.35
C PRO A 33 23.24 -32.95 7.39
N ALA A 34 22.34 -32.05 6.98
CA ALA A 34 22.61 -30.62 6.98
C ALA A 34 22.90 -30.11 8.40
N PHE A 35 24.01 -29.40 8.58
CA PHE A 35 24.35 -28.71 9.81
C PHE A 35 23.32 -27.60 10.06
N LYS A 36 22.52 -27.73 11.11
CA LYS A 36 21.62 -26.66 11.56
C LYS A 36 22.26 -25.99 12.77
N PRO A 37 22.66 -24.70 12.70
CA PRO A 37 23.06 -23.99 13.91
C PRO A 37 21.86 -23.88 14.87
N ALA A 38 22.14 -23.84 16.17
CA ALA A 38 21.10 -23.69 17.18
C ALA A 38 20.32 -22.37 16.98
N PRO A 39 19.02 -22.31 17.32
CA PRO A 39 18.27 -21.06 17.32
C PRO A 39 19.02 -20.01 18.15
N PHE A 40 19.21 -18.82 17.57
CA PHE A 40 19.84 -17.69 18.25
C PHE A 40 19.07 -17.39 19.54
N THR A 41 19.72 -17.58 20.68
CA THR A 41 19.26 -17.15 21.99
C THR A 41 20.10 -15.94 22.37
N PRO A 42 19.52 -14.74 22.52
CA PRO A 42 20.24 -13.60 23.08
C PRO A 42 20.77 -14.00 24.45
N ALA A 43 22.02 -13.67 24.76
CA ALA A 43 22.54 -13.83 26.10
C ALA A 43 21.66 -13.01 27.07
N PRO A 44 21.47 -13.45 28.33
CA PRO A 44 20.85 -12.59 29.33
C PRO A 44 21.79 -11.42 29.60
N ASP A 45 21.54 -10.30 28.92
CA ASP A 45 22.22 -9.03 29.19
C ASP A 45 21.86 -8.61 30.63
N GLY A 46 22.85 -8.16 31.41
CA GLY A 46 22.67 -7.76 32.82
C GLY A 46 21.60 -6.66 33.01
N ASP A 47 21.25 -5.97 31.93
CA ASP A 47 20.22 -4.92 31.87
C ASP A 47 18.77 -5.46 31.89
N SER A 48 18.59 -6.78 31.75
CA SER A 48 17.27 -7.43 31.79
C SER A 48 16.78 -7.81 33.20
N ILE A 49 17.60 -7.55 34.23
CA ILE A 49 17.24 -7.78 35.63
C ILE A 49 16.35 -6.62 36.12
N PRO A 50 15.16 -6.87 36.69
CA PRO A 50 14.33 -5.81 37.27
C PRO A 50 15.10 -5.02 38.35
N LYS A 51 15.31 -3.73 38.11
CA LYS A 51 15.97 -2.81 39.04
C LYS A 51 15.00 -2.49 40.19
N ASP A 52 14.99 -3.36 41.21
CA ASP A 52 14.13 -3.25 42.39
C ASP A 52 14.58 -2.13 43.35
N LYS A 53 13.72 -1.72 44.29
CA LYS A 53 13.98 -0.61 45.24
C LYS A 53 15.29 -0.70 46.03
N ALA A 54 15.78 -1.91 46.30
CA ALA A 54 17.04 -2.11 47.02
C ALA A 54 18.29 -1.77 46.18
N TRP A 55 18.19 -1.84 44.84
CA TRP A 55 19.26 -1.47 43.90
C TRP A 55 19.43 0.05 43.78
N ILE A 56 18.33 0.79 43.94
CA ILE A 56 18.30 2.26 43.88
C ILE A 56 18.88 2.88 45.16
N ASP A 57 18.69 2.24 46.31
CA ASP A 57 19.13 2.74 47.63
C ASP A 57 20.64 2.54 47.88
N GLU A 58 21.30 1.70 47.07
CA GLU A 58 22.75 1.42 47.15
C GLU A 58 23.58 2.40 46.28
N LYS A 59 22.94 3.17 45.41
CA LYS A 59 23.59 4.11 44.50
C LYS A 59 23.83 5.47 45.18
N ASN A 60 25.01 6.04 44.96
CA ASN A 60 25.38 7.35 45.50
C ASN A 60 24.77 8.49 44.66
N GLU A 61 24.59 9.68 45.21
CA GLU A 61 23.89 10.81 44.55
C GLU A 61 24.47 11.15 43.16
N ASP A 62 25.79 11.13 43.02
CA ASP A 62 26.49 11.33 41.73
C ASP A 62 26.26 10.17 40.72
N GLU A 63 26.05 8.94 41.18
CA GLU A 63 25.76 7.79 40.31
C GLU A 63 24.28 7.74 39.91
N LEU A 64 23.37 8.38 40.66
CA LEU A 64 21.98 8.58 40.24
C LEU A 64 21.88 9.67 39.15
N GLU A 65 22.69 10.74 39.22
CA GLU A 65 22.74 11.78 38.16
C GLU A 65 23.26 11.21 36.82
N GLU A 66 24.29 10.36 36.82
CA GLU A 66 24.73 9.69 35.57
C GLU A 66 23.66 8.73 35.00
N LEU A 67 22.86 8.09 35.86
CA LEU A 67 21.72 7.25 35.45
C LEU A 67 20.52 8.06 34.95
N GLU A 68 20.42 9.34 35.33
CA GLU A 68 19.44 10.29 34.79
C GLU A 68 19.82 10.69 33.34
N ASP A 69 21.11 10.85 33.04
CA ASP A 69 21.62 11.08 31.69
C ASP A 69 21.42 9.86 30.75
N ASP A 70 21.50 8.62 31.26
CA ASP A 70 21.15 7.40 30.51
C ASP A 70 19.63 7.22 30.30
N LEU A 71 18.79 7.87 31.12
CA LEU A 71 17.33 7.97 30.90
C LEU A 71 16.97 9.10 29.92
N ASP A 72 17.89 10.03 29.64
CA ASP A 72 17.78 11.07 28.61
C ASP A 72 17.91 10.50 27.16
N ASP A 73 18.04 9.17 27.06
CA ASP A 73 17.59 8.36 25.91
C ASP A 73 16.09 8.59 25.59
N ASP A 74 15.36 9.29 26.47
CA ASP A 74 14.06 9.91 26.19
C ASP A 74 14.10 10.87 24.99
N ARG A 75 15.18 11.59 24.67
CA ARG A 75 15.21 12.42 23.44
C ARG A 75 15.16 11.56 22.19
N PHE A 76 15.89 10.44 22.15
CA PHE A 76 15.86 9.51 21.02
C PHE A 76 14.52 8.76 20.94
N LEU A 77 13.99 8.32 22.08
CA LEU A 77 12.68 7.65 22.16
C LEU A 77 11.53 8.59 21.81
N GLU A 78 11.58 9.86 22.23
CA GLU A 78 10.64 10.91 21.88
C GLU A 78 10.72 11.27 20.40
N GLU A 79 11.92 11.41 19.85
CA GLU A 79 12.11 11.64 18.40
C GLU A 79 11.56 10.46 17.59
N TYR A 80 11.80 9.22 18.03
CA TYR A 80 11.26 8.02 17.37
C TYR A 80 9.72 7.95 17.49
N ARG A 81 9.15 8.22 18.67
CA ARG A 81 7.71 8.32 18.88
C ARG A 81 7.11 9.41 17.99
N LYS A 82 7.73 10.58 17.94
CA LYS A 82 7.28 11.74 17.16
C LYS A 82 7.38 11.49 15.66
N LYS A 83 8.43 10.81 15.20
CA LYS A 83 8.61 10.37 13.82
C LYS A 83 7.55 9.34 13.41
N ARG A 84 7.29 8.32 14.24
CA ARG A 84 6.21 7.34 14.02
C ARG A 84 4.82 7.99 14.03
N LEU A 85 4.58 8.95 14.93
CA LEU A 85 3.33 9.71 14.98
C LEU A 85 3.17 10.60 13.74
N ALA A 86 4.25 11.18 13.21
CA ALA A 86 4.24 11.98 12.00
C ALA A 86 3.91 11.13 10.77
N GLU A 87 4.57 9.97 10.63
CA GLU A 87 4.28 8.99 9.56
C GLU A 87 2.83 8.49 9.63
N MET A 88 2.31 8.17 10.82
CA MET A 88 0.90 7.81 11.01
C MET A 88 -0.05 8.98 10.69
N LYS A 89 0.29 10.22 11.08
CA LYS A 89 -0.54 11.40 10.76
C LYS A 89 -0.56 11.67 9.26
N GLU A 90 0.52 11.39 8.54
CA GLU A 90 0.59 11.58 7.09
C GLU A 90 -0.31 10.59 6.35
N THR A 91 -0.31 9.32 6.76
CA THR A 91 -1.23 8.30 6.19
C THR A 91 -2.69 8.59 6.50
N VAL A 92 -3.01 9.10 7.70
CA VAL A 92 -4.37 9.53 8.08
C VAL A 92 -4.80 10.77 7.30
N LYS A 93 -3.89 11.71 6.99
CA LYS A 93 -4.19 12.87 6.13
C LYS A 93 -4.46 12.48 4.67
N ILE A 94 -3.98 11.32 4.21
CA ILE A 94 -4.23 10.83 2.86
C ILE A 94 -5.63 10.21 2.78
N ALA A 95 -6.08 9.50 3.83
CA ALA A 95 -7.42 8.92 3.94
C ALA A 95 -8.53 9.96 4.23
N LYS A 96 -8.66 10.97 3.38
CA LYS A 96 -9.66 12.06 3.51
C LYS A 96 -11.00 11.76 2.87
N PHE A 97 -11.04 10.81 1.94
CA PHE A 97 -12.22 10.53 1.13
C PHE A 97 -12.83 9.19 1.53
N GLY A 98 -14.07 8.94 1.14
CA GLY A 98 -14.77 7.71 1.51
C GLY A 98 -16.14 7.56 0.85
N SER A 99 -16.51 8.50 -0.01
CA SER A 99 -17.79 8.53 -0.72
C SER A 99 -17.62 9.24 -2.06
N VAL A 100 -18.59 9.03 -2.96
CA VAL A 100 -18.63 9.70 -4.26
C VAL A 100 -19.36 11.04 -4.11
N VAL A 101 -18.64 12.14 -4.29
CA VAL A 101 -19.19 13.49 -4.10
C VAL A 101 -19.70 14.07 -5.44
N PRO A 102 -20.96 14.55 -5.53
CA PRO A 102 -21.41 15.30 -6.69
C PRO A 102 -20.76 16.69 -6.74
N ILE A 103 -20.28 17.09 -7.92
CA ILE A 103 -19.67 18.41 -8.15
C ILE A 103 -20.36 19.13 -9.30
N SER A 104 -20.32 20.45 -9.28
CA SER A 104 -20.77 21.30 -10.38
C SER A 104 -19.65 21.57 -11.39
N GLY A 105 -20.00 22.04 -12.59
CA GLY A 105 -19.01 22.46 -13.61
C GLY A 105 -18.04 23.54 -13.11
N SER A 106 -18.51 24.48 -12.29
CA SER A 106 -17.65 25.53 -11.70
C SER A 106 -16.64 24.98 -10.70
N ASP A 107 -16.99 23.91 -9.98
CA ASP A 107 -16.10 23.29 -9.00
C ASP A 107 -15.09 22.33 -9.65
N PHE A 108 -15.32 21.91 -10.91
CA PHE A 108 -14.46 20.96 -11.61
C PHE A 108 -12.98 21.36 -11.61
N VAL A 109 -12.67 22.63 -11.91
CA VAL A 109 -11.29 23.12 -11.95
C VAL A 109 -10.64 23.04 -10.57
N ARG A 110 -11.34 23.50 -9.52
CA ARG A 110 -10.83 23.50 -8.16
C ARG A 110 -10.65 22.08 -7.62
N GLU A 111 -11.64 21.22 -7.83
CA GLU A 111 -11.71 19.90 -7.20
C GLU A 111 -10.91 18.83 -7.95
N VAL A 112 -10.71 18.99 -9.26
CA VAL A 112 -10.04 18.01 -10.14
C VAL A 112 -8.71 18.55 -10.68
N SER A 113 -8.71 19.73 -11.30
CA SER A 113 -7.51 20.26 -11.97
C SER A 113 -6.46 20.81 -10.99
N GLN A 114 -6.93 21.42 -9.89
CA GLN A 114 -6.09 21.98 -8.81
C GLN A 114 -5.93 21.02 -7.62
N ALA A 115 -6.24 19.75 -7.80
CA ALA A 115 -6.05 18.76 -6.74
C ALA A 115 -4.55 18.60 -6.40
N PRO A 116 -4.20 18.31 -5.13
CA PRO A 116 -2.82 18.02 -4.74
C PRO A 116 -2.23 16.86 -5.56
N PRO A 117 -0.93 16.89 -5.88
CA PRO A 117 -0.31 15.87 -6.75
C PRO A 117 -0.34 14.45 -6.15
N GLU A 118 -0.43 14.35 -4.83
CA GLU A 118 -0.51 13.10 -4.08
C GLU A 118 -1.90 12.45 -4.16
N VAL A 119 -2.94 13.19 -4.56
CA VAL A 119 -4.32 12.73 -4.57
C VAL A 119 -4.71 12.29 -5.98
N TRP A 120 -5.19 11.06 -6.09
CA TRP A 120 -5.85 10.57 -7.30
C TRP A 120 -7.29 11.07 -7.33
N VAL A 121 -7.72 11.60 -8.47
CA VAL A 121 -9.09 12.08 -8.67
C VAL A 121 -9.74 11.30 -9.79
N VAL A 122 -10.81 10.59 -9.46
CA VAL A 122 -11.62 9.82 -10.41
C VAL A 122 -12.94 10.54 -10.61
N VAL A 123 -13.20 10.97 -11.85
CA VAL A 123 -14.41 11.70 -12.24
C VAL A 123 -15.31 10.80 -13.06
N LEU A 124 -16.55 10.62 -12.62
CA LEU A 124 -17.63 9.99 -13.38
C LEU A 124 -18.47 11.07 -14.07
N LEU A 125 -18.45 11.11 -15.40
CA LEU A 125 -19.42 11.84 -16.20
C LEU A 125 -20.66 10.95 -16.38
N TYR A 126 -21.80 11.42 -15.88
CA TYR A 126 -23.07 10.70 -15.94
C TYR A 126 -24.21 11.57 -16.49
N LYS A 127 -25.33 10.92 -16.77
CA LYS A 127 -26.60 11.58 -17.07
C LYS A 127 -27.73 10.68 -16.57
N ASP A 128 -28.77 11.29 -16.02
CA ASP A 128 -29.93 10.55 -15.53
C ASP A 128 -30.68 9.87 -16.67
N GLY A 129 -31.32 8.74 -16.38
CA GLY A 129 -32.04 7.92 -17.36
C GLY A 129 -31.20 6.81 -18.02
N TYR A 130 -29.88 6.80 -17.84
CA TYR A 130 -29.00 5.75 -18.37
C TYR A 130 -28.66 4.70 -17.31
N GLN A 131 -29.09 3.45 -17.54
CA GLN A 131 -28.87 2.34 -16.59
C GLN A 131 -27.38 2.04 -16.37
N GLU A 132 -26.58 2.16 -17.43
CA GLU A 132 -25.13 1.92 -17.40
C GLU A 132 -24.40 2.84 -16.41
N CYS A 133 -24.84 4.10 -16.31
CA CYS A 133 -24.32 5.06 -15.33
C CYS A 133 -24.60 4.59 -13.89
N GLY A 134 -25.78 4.04 -13.63
CA GLY A 134 -26.17 3.55 -12.31
C GLY A 134 -25.35 2.34 -11.86
N VAL A 135 -25.00 1.45 -12.80
CA VAL A 135 -24.11 0.30 -12.51
C VAL A 135 -22.71 0.79 -12.11
N LEU A 136 -22.12 1.68 -12.91
CA LEU A 136 -20.77 2.18 -12.63
C LEU A 136 -20.73 3.02 -11.34
N LEU A 137 -21.79 3.78 -11.05
CA LEU A 137 -21.89 4.55 -9.81
C LEU A 137 -21.81 3.65 -8.58
N ARG A 138 -22.55 2.53 -8.55
CA ARG A 138 -22.50 1.56 -7.44
C ARG A 138 -21.09 0.99 -7.24
N CYS A 139 -20.41 0.63 -8.35
CA CYS A 139 -19.03 0.17 -8.27
C CYS A 139 -18.09 1.25 -7.69
N LEU A 140 -18.28 2.52 -8.06
CA LEU A 140 -17.46 3.61 -7.53
C LEU A 140 -17.76 3.90 -6.06
N GLU A 141 -19.00 3.75 -5.60
CA GLU A 141 -19.35 3.88 -4.18
C GLU A 141 -18.62 2.81 -3.34
N GLU A 142 -18.59 1.56 -3.81
CA GLU A 142 -17.81 0.50 -3.16
C GLU A 142 -16.31 0.82 -3.17
N LEU A 143 -15.76 1.28 -4.30
CA LEU A 143 -14.35 1.66 -4.41
C LEU A 143 -13.97 2.85 -3.52
N ALA A 144 -14.86 3.83 -3.38
CA ALA A 144 -14.63 4.99 -2.54
C ALA A 144 -14.45 4.59 -1.06
N THR A 145 -15.19 3.58 -0.59
CA THR A 145 -15.02 3.04 0.76
C THR A 145 -13.73 2.24 0.93
N LYS A 146 -13.30 1.51 -0.11
CA LYS A 146 -12.07 0.70 -0.10
C LYS A 146 -10.80 1.55 -0.22
N TYR A 147 -10.85 2.67 -0.95
CA TYR A 147 -9.71 3.52 -1.28
C TYR A 147 -9.91 4.96 -0.79
N PRO A 148 -9.83 5.21 0.53
CA PRO A 148 -10.07 6.54 1.10
C PRO A 148 -9.01 7.59 0.72
N ALA A 149 -7.87 7.14 0.18
CA ALA A 149 -6.82 7.97 -0.39
C ALA A 149 -7.20 8.62 -1.72
N THR A 150 -8.17 8.03 -2.44
CA THR A 150 -8.59 8.46 -3.77
C THR A 150 -9.89 9.24 -3.68
N LYS A 151 -9.94 10.37 -4.36
CA LYS A 151 -11.12 11.21 -4.44
C LYS A 151 -12.01 10.77 -5.59
N PHE A 152 -13.22 10.33 -5.27
CA PHE A 152 -14.23 9.98 -6.26
C PHE A 152 -15.28 11.08 -6.37
N VAL A 153 -15.51 11.58 -7.58
CA VAL A 153 -16.49 12.62 -7.86
C VAL A 153 -17.38 12.25 -9.03
N LYS A 154 -18.61 12.78 -9.03
CA LYS A 154 -19.56 12.63 -10.15
C LYS A 154 -20.03 14.00 -10.62
N ILE A 155 -20.19 14.15 -11.93
CA ILE A 155 -20.66 15.38 -12.56
C ILE A 155 -21.60 15.05 -13.71
N ILE A 156 -22.62 15.89 -13.91
CA ILE A 156 -23.50 15.77 -15.06
C ILE A 156 -22.68 16.05 -16.31
N SER A 157 -22.76 15.15 -17.30
CA SER A 157 -22.00 15.23 -18.55
C SER A 157 -22.09 16.59 -19.25
N THR A 158 -23.28 17.20 -19.28
CA THR A 158 -23.53 18.51 -19.86
C THR A 158 -22.91 19.67 -19.09
N ASP A 159 -22.74 19.52 -17.78
CA ASP A 159 -22.15 20.55 -16.90
C ASP A 159 -20.62 20.54 -17.02
N CYS A 160 -20.04 19.37 -17.29
CA CYS A 160 -18.61 19.23 -17.52
C CYS A 160 -18.22 19.61 -18.96
N ILE A 161 -18.96 19.10 -19.95
CA ILE A 161 -18.68 19.30 -21.38
C ILE A 161 -20.01 19.59 -22.10
N PRO A 162 -20.18 20.79 -22.68
CA PRO A 162 -21.39 21.11 -23.41
C PRO A 162 -21.55 20.19 -24.62
N ASN A 163 -22.78 19.69 -24.84
CA ASN A 163 -23.12 18.77 -25.94
C ASN A 163 -22.29 17.46 -25.96
N TYR A 164 -21.88 16.95 -24.79
CA TYR A 164 -21.23 15.63 -24.72
C TYR A 164 -22.17 14.54 -25.26
N PRO A 165 -21.70 13.65 -26.17
CA PRO A 165 -22.57 12.68 -26.81
C PRO A 165 -23.00 11.59 -25.82
N ASP A 166 -24.31 11.43 -25.63
CA ASP A 166 -24.89 10.49 -24.66
C ASP A 166 -24.43 9.03 -24.87
N ARG A 167 -24.15 8.61 -26.10
CA ARG A 167 -23.63 7.26 -26.43
C ARG A 167 -22.29 6.91 -25.78
N ASN A 168 -21.56 7.94 -25.33
CA ASN A 168 -20.26 7.79 -24.67
C ASN A 168 -20.41 7.62 -23.15
N LEU A 169 -21.61 7.81 -22.61
CA LEU A 169 -21.86 7.67 -21.19
C LEU A 169 -22.02 6.18 -20.81
N PRO A 170 -21.61 5.80 -19.59
CA PRO A 170 -20.84 6.60 -18.65
C PRO A 170 -19.38 6.77 -19.09
N THR A 171 -18.77 7.92 -18.79
CA THR A 171 -17.33 8.17 -19.04
C THR A 171 -16.60 8.37 -17.73
N LEU A 172 -15.45 7.73 -17.58
CA LEU A 172 -14.61 7.80 -16.39
C LEU A 172 -13.25 8.42 -16.73
N LEU A 173 -12.94 9.52 -16.07
CA LEU A 173 -11.68 10.24 -16.22
C LEU A 173 -10.84 10.08 -14.96
N VAL A 174 -9.59 9.67 -15.11
CA VAL A 174 -8.64 9.54 -14.00
C VAL A 174 -7.61 10.65 -14.12
N TYR A 175 -7.52 11.48 -13.10
CA TYR A 175 -6.56 12.56 -12.97
C TYR A 175 -5.58 12.26 -11.85
N ASN A 176 -4.31 12.62 -12.09
CA ASN A 176 -3.27 12.64 -11.07
C ASN A 176 -2.23 13.69 -11.49
N ASN A 177 -1.74 14.48 -10.53
CA ASN A 177 -0.77 15.54 -10.77
C ASN A 177 -1.20 16.49 -11.91
N SER A 178 -2.46 16.95 -11.86
CA SER A 178 -3.09 17.84 -12.85
C SER A 178 -3.12 17.33 -14.30
N ALA A 179 -2.81 16.05 -14.53
CA ALA A 179 -2.81 15.42 -15.84
C ALA A 179 -3.83 14.26 -15.91
N VAL A 180 -4.44 14.08 -17.08
CA VAL A 180 -5.28 12.92 -17.36
C VAL A 180 -4.38 11.70 -17.51
N LYS A 181 -4.57 10.69 -16.65
CA LYS A 181 -3.87 9.40 -16.69
C LYS A 181 -4.63 8.36 -17.48
N ALA A 182 -5.95 8.36 -17.38
CA ALA A 182 -6.80 7.42 -18.11
C ALA A 182 -8.15 8.05 -18.46
N ASN A 183 -8.70 7.61 -19.59
CA ASN A 183 -10.02 8.00 -20.07
C ASN A 183 -10.75 6.75 -20.57
N TYR A 184 -11.83 6.38 -19.90
CA TYR A 184 -12.65 5.22 -20.22
C TYR A 184 -14.02 5.68 -20.68
N VAL A 185 -14.30 5.49 -21.96
CA VAL A 185 -15.55 5.91 -22.60
C VAL A 185 -16.49 4.71 -22.71
N GLY A 186 -17.69 4.85 -22.14
CA GLY A 186 -18.75 3.84 -22.17
C GLY A 186 -18.43 2.58 -21.35
N LEU A 187 -19.47 1.79 -21.07
CA LEU A 187 -19.34 0.57 -20.26
C LEU A 187 -18.58 -0.55 -20.99
N ARG A 188 -18.52 -0.51 -22.33
CA ARG A 188 -17.77 -1.49 -23.15
C ARG A 188 -16.29 -1.55 -22.79
N SER A 189 -15.74 -0.42 -22.34
CA SER A 189 -14.36 -0.35 -21.91
C SER A 189 -14.10 -1.16 -20.63
N PHE A 190 -15.12 -1.49 -19.83
CA PHE A 190 -15.00 -2.23 -18.57
C PHE A 190 -15.24 -3.76 -18.69
N GLY A 191 -15.40 -4.30 -19.92
CA GLY A 191 -15.57 -5.74 -20.16
C GLY A 191 -16.99 -6.26 -19.91
N ARG A 192 -17.19 -7.60 -19.94
CA ARG A 192 -18.52 -8.24 -19.82
C ARG A 192 -19.14 -8.13 -18.42
N ARG A 193 -18.34 -7.86 -17.38
CA ARG A 193 -18.79 -7.64 -16.00
C ARG A 193 -18.04 -6.42 -15.47
N CYS A 194 -18.76 -5.35 -15.19
CA CYS A 194 -18.21 -4.19 -14.52
C CYS A 194 -18.04 -4.56 -13.04
N THR A 195 -16.87 -5.10 -12.66
CA THR A 195 -16.53 -5.37 -11.26
C THR A 195 -15.62 -4.28 -10.73
N PRO A 196 -15.70 -3.94 -9.43
CA PRO A 196 -14.82 -2.93 -8.81
C PRO A 196 -13.33 -3.20 -9.07
N GLU A 197 -12.93 -4.47 -9.10
CA GLU A 197 -11.53 -4.90 -9.21
C GLU A 197 -11.00 -4.92 -10.65
N SER A 198 -11.88 -4.84 -11.66
CA SER A 198 -11.51 -5.18 -13.05
C SER A 198 -10.49 -4.23 -13.69
N LYS A 199 -10.38 -2.98 -13.24
CA LYS A 199 -9.51 -1.95 -13.85
C LYS A 199 -8.89 -0.91 -12.90
N PHE A 200 -9.16 -0.99 -11.60
CA PHE A 200 -8.69 0.02 -10.64
C PHE A 200 -7.46 -0.39 -9.83
N CYS A 201 -6.79 -1.51 -10.17
CA CYS A 201 -5.43 -1.76 -9.71
C CYS A 201 -4.46 -0.81 -10.44
N ILE A 202 -4.22 0.35 -9.84
CA ILE A 202 -3.16 1.30 -10.21
C ILE A 202 -2.16 1.34 -9.05
#